data_AF-A0A2R5L3F3-F1
#
_entry.id   AF-A0A2R5L3F3-F1
#
_cell.length_a   1.000
_cell.length_b   1.000
_cell.length_c   1.000
_cell.angle_alpha   90.00
_cell.angle_beta   90.00
_cell.angle_gamma   90.00
#
_symmetry.space_group_name_H-M   'P 1'
#
loop_
_entity.id
_entity.type
_entity.pdbx_description
1 polymer ?
#
loop_
_entity_poly.entity_id
_entity_poly.type
_entity_poly.pdbx_seq_one_letter_code
_entity_poly.pdbx_strand_id
1 'polypeptide(L)'
;AIVTTNATCGEDGSEVYCKLSELSGGRAAQCGVCDGRSADPSRRHPVERITDGTSDWWQSPSLAMGDRMHYITLVVDLQQVYQVAYIVLKSGISPRPGNWILERSLDGDFYSPWQFYAVSDRECYEQYGVHATPGRPRYTHDT
;
A
#
# COMPACT_ATOMS: atom_id res chain seq x y z
N ALA A 1 -9.52 -5.85 13.77
CA ALA A 1 -8.79 -6.33 12.59
C ALA A 1 -7.31 -6.35 12.92
N ILE A 2 -6.60 -7.39 12.51
CA ILE A 2 -5.15 -7.50 12.62
C ILE A 2 -4.57 -7.16 11.26
N VAL A 3 -3.54 -6.31 11.21
CA VAL A 3 -2.87 -5.95 9.96
C VAL A 3 -1.45 -6.47 10.00
N THR A 4 -1.02 -7.12 8.91
CA THR A 4 0.35 -7.58 8.73
C THR A 4 0.88 -7.16 7.37
N THR A 5 2.21 -7.12 7.24
CA THR A 5 2.88 -6.78 6.00
C THR A 5 4.15 -7.59 5.84
N ASN A 6 4.64 -7.74 4.60
CA ASN A 6 5.90 -8.41 4.33
C ASN A 6 7.13 -7.53 4.63
N ALA A 7 6.98 -6.20 4.71
CA ALA A 7 8.08 -5.31 5.08
C ALA A 7 7.60 -3.97 5.62
N THR A 8 8.28 -3.47 6.65
CA THR A 8 8.09 -2.11 7.19
C THR A 8 9.44 -1.38 7.22
N CYS A 9 9.45 -0.08 6.93
CA CYS A 9 10.68 0.70 7.02
C CYS A 9 11.27 0.65 8.44
N GLY A 10 12.61 0.68 8.53
CA GLY A 10 13.28 0.76 9.83
C GLY A 10 13.41 -0.56 10.60
N GLU A 11 13.00 -1.70 10.03
CA GLU A 11 13.12 -3.03 10.67
C GLU A 11 14.57 -3.52 10.76
N ASP A 12 15.33 -3.37 9.67
CA ASP A 12 16.75 -3.74 9.54
C ASP A 12 17.73 -2.63 10.00
N GLY A 13 17.18 -1.51 10.45
CA GLY A 13 17.95 -0.33 10.87
C GLY A 13 17.41 0.96 10.25
N SER A 14 17.95 2.08 10.70
CA SER A 14 17.56 3.41 10.24
C SER A 14 17.75 3.55 8.72
N GLU A 15 16.70 3.96 8.01
CA GLU A 15 16.72 4.24 6.59
C GLU A 15 16.20 5.65 6.26
N VAL A 16 16.67 6.21 5.13
CA VAL A 16 16.26 7.53 4.65
C VAL A 16 15.17 7.37 3.59
N TYR A 17 14.10 8.14 3.71
CA TYR A 17 13.07 8.27 2.69
C TYR A 17 12.95 9.72 2.24
N CYS A 18 12.54 9.93 0.98
CA CYS A 18 12.31 11.27 0.45
C CYS A 18 10.93 11.34 -0.17
N LYS A 19 10.17 12.38 0.20
CA LYS A 19 8.87 12.65 -0.42
C LYS A 19 9.13 13.13 -1.85
N LEU A 20 8.41 12.53 -2.79
CA LEU A 20 8.36 13.01 -4.15
C LEU A 20 7.57 14.33 -4.14
N SER A 21 8.26 15.45 -3.99
CA SER A 21 7.65 16.76 -4.22
C SER A 21 7.37 16.88 -5.71
N GLU A 22 6.15 17.27 -6.07
CA GLU A 22 5.83 17.64 -7.45
C GLU A 22 6.90 18.62 -7.96
N LEU A 23 7.23 18.50 -9.25
CA LEU A 23 8.21 19.29 -10.00
C LEU A 23 7.85 20.80 -10.09
N SER A 24 7.31 21.41 -9.04
CA SER A 24 6.95 22.82 -8.98
C SER A 24 7.99 23.61 -8.17
N GLY A 25 9.04 24.06 -8.87
CA GLY A 25 9.74 25.29 -8.52
C GLY A 25 10.89 25.20 -7.51
N GLY A 26 11.76 24.19 -7.59
CA GLY A 26 13.09 24.25 -6.97
C GLY A 26 13.14 24.09 -5.44
N ARG A 27 12.12 23.49 -4.82
CA ARG A 27 12.20 23.11 -3.41
C ARG A 27 13.03 21.83 -3.25
N ALA A 28 13.95 21.84 -2.28
CA ALA A 28 14.76 20.68 -1.94
C ALA A 28 13.87 19.48 -1.57
N ALA A 29 14.35 18.27 -1.89
CA ALA A 29 13.67 17.03 -1.51
C ALA A 29 13.38 17.01 -0.01
N GLN A 30 12.12 16.79 0.36
CA GLN A 30 11.73 16.66 1.76
C GLN A 30 12.02 15.23 2.21
N CYS A 31 13.21 15.02 2.77
CA CYS A 31 13.64 13.73 3.27
C CYS A 31 13.46 13.61 4.78
N GLY A 32 13.20 12.40 5.24
CA GLY A 32 13.09 12.01 6.64
C GLY A 32 13.85 10.71 6.90
N VAL A 33 13.84 10.29 8.16
CA VAL A 33 14.46 9.05 8.61
C VAL A 33 13.36 8.16 9.19
N CYS A 34 13.28 6.93 8.71
CA CYS A 34 12.48 5.89 9.32
C CYS A 34 13.38 4.94 10.11
N ASP A 35 13.07 4.77 11.39
CA ASP A 35 13.77 3.86 12.29
C ASP A 35 12.76 3.26 13.26
N GLY A 36 12.48 1.97 13.10
CA GLY A 36 11.50 1.24 13.90
C GLY A 36 11.88 1.14 15.38
N ARG A 37 13.16 1.30 15.72
CA ARG A 37 13.69 1.23 17.09
C ARG A 37 13.98 2.61 17.70
N SER A 38 13.71 3.68 16.96
CA SER A 38 13.93 5.05 17.42
C SER A 38 13.12 5.37 18.68
N ALA A 39 13.77 6.05 19.62
CA ALA A 39 13.10 6.62 20.80
C ALA A 39 12.12 7.75 20.40
N ASP A 40 12.38 8.43 19.28
CA ASP A 40 11.51 9.44 18.70
C ASP A 40 10.36 8.76 17.93
N PRO A 41 9.09 8.88 18.40
CA PRO A 41 7.93 8.29 17.73
C PRO A 41 7.67 8.82 16.33
N SER A 42 8.12 10.04 16.00
CA SER A 42 7.88 10.65 14.68
C SER A 42 8.66 9.97 13.55
N ARG A 43 9.63 9.12 13.89
CA ARG A 43 10.44 8.32 12.96
C ARG A 43 9.97 6.87 12.83
N ARG A 44 8.90 6.50 13.53
CA ARG A 44 8.35 5.13 13.53
C ARG A 44 7.05 5.10 12.73
N HIS A 45 6.99 4.23 11.73
CA HIS A 45 5.84 4.07 10.84
C HIS A 45 5.35 2.62 10.78
N PRO A 46 4.94 2.04 11.93
CA PRO A 46 4.62 0.62 12.02
C PRO A 46 3.25 0.30 11.42
N VAL A 47 2.98 -0.98 11.14
CA VAL A 47 1.78 -1.42 10.37
C VAL A 47 0.46 -1.10 11.08
N GLU A 48 0.47 -0.97 12.40
CA GLU A 48 -0.71 -0.65 13.21
C GLU A 48 -1.29 0.73 12.86
N ARG A 49 -0.47 1.63 12.30
CA ARG A 49 -0.90 2.97 11.85
C ARG A 49 -1.93 2.92 10.71
N ILE A 50 -2.09 1.79 10.03
CA ILE A 50 -3.10 1.63 8.97
C ILE A 50 -4.52 1.72 9.55
N THR A 51 -4.72 1.23 10.78
CA THR A 51 -6.06 1.07 11.38
C THR A 51 -6.22 1.80 12.72
N ASP A 52 -5.22 2.57 13.16
CA ASP A 52 -5.27 3.24 14.47
C ASP A 52 -6.22 4.46 14.51
N GLY A 53 -6.77 4.86 13.36
CA GLY A 53 -7.72 5.96 13.22
C GLY A 53 -7.09 7.36 13.29
N THR A 54 -5.76 7.45 13.37
CA THR A 54 -5.02 8.70 13.38
C THR A 54 -4.67 9.17 11.95
N SER A 55 -4.00 10.31 11.84
CA SER A 55 -3.39 10.78 10.59
C SER A 55 -1.95 10.29 10.40
N ASP A 56 -1.42 9.50 11.36
CA ASP A 56 -0.12 8.85 11.19
C ASP A 56 -0.23 7.76 10.11
N TRP A 57 0.91 7.34 9.56
CA TRP A 57 0.94 6.38 8.46
C TRP A 57 1.91 5.23 8.75
N TRP A 58 1.62 4.08 8.15
CA TRP A 58 2.59 3.02 7.95
C TRP A 58 3.39 3.29 6.67
N GLN A 59 4.64 2.82 6.64
CA GLN A 59 5.51 3.00 5.48
C GLN A 59 6.34 1.75 5.19
N SER A 60 6.32 1.33 3.92
CA SER A 60 7.21 0.28 3.39
C SER A 60 8.66 0.78 3.32
N PRO A 61 9.64 -0.13 3.24
CA PRO A 61 11.02 0.27 2.97
C PRO A 61 11.16 1.02 1.64
N SER A 62 12.20 1.84 1.55
CA SER A 62 12.50 2.56 0.30
C SER A 62 12.94 1.61 -0.82
N LEU A 63 12.70 1.99 -2.08
CA LEU A 63 13.23 1.24 -3.25
C LEU A 63 14.77 1.18 -3.28
N ALA A 64 15.46 2.03 -2.52
CA ALA A 64 16.92 1.94 -2.38
C ALA A 64 17.37 0.65 -1.68
N MET A 65 16.46 -0.04 -0.98
CA MET A 65 16.71 -1.35 -0.35
C MET A 65 16.65 -2.54 -1.35
N GLY A 66 16.42 -2.26 -2.64
CA GLY A 66 16.52 -3.20 -3.75
C GLY A 66 15.19 -3.64 -4.35
N ASP A 67 15.28 -4.38 -5.46
CA ASP A 67 14.14 -4.71 -6.34
C ASP A 67 13.01 -5.49 -5.65
N ARG A 68 13.32 -6.24 -4.58
CA ARG A 68 12.30 -6.91 -3.76
C ARG A 68 11.25 -5.94 -3.19
N MET A 69 11.57 -4.65 -3.09
CA MET A 69 10.64 -3.62 -2.59
C MET A 69 9.66 -3.12 -3.66
N HIS A 70 9.71 -3.66 -4.89
CA HIS A 70 8.70 -3.40 -5.91
C HIS A 70 7.32 -3.99 -5.57
N TYR A 71 7.25 -4.94 -4.64
CA TYR A 71 6.02 -5.57 -4.21
C TYR A 71 5.90 -5.60 -2.70
N ILE A 72 4.83 -5.01 -2.20
CA ILE A 72 4.47 -5.03 -0.79
C ILE A 72 3.06 -5.59 -0.64
N THR A 73 2.91 -6.53 0.28
CA THR A 73 1.63 -7.14 0.61
C THR A 73 1.17 -6.60 1.95
N LEU A 74 -0.07 -6.12 2.00
CA LEU A 74 -0.77 -5.76 3.24
C LEU A 74 -1.92 -6.75 3.42
N VAL A 75 -1.93 -7.47 4.53
CA VAL A 75 -3.00 -8.41 4.87
C VAL A 75 -3.80 -7.83 6.02
N VAL A 76 -5.09 -7.65 5.82
CA VAL A 76 -6.04 -7.20 6.86
C VAL A 76 -6.93 -8.38 7.23
N ASP A 77 -6.65 -8.99 8.37
CA ASP A 77 -7.51 -10.02 8.96
C ASP A 77 -8.65 -9.35 9.75
N LEU A 78 -9.86 -9.51 9.24
CA LEU A 78 -11.08 -8.98 9.88
C LEU A 78 -11.51 -9.80 11.10
N GLN A 79 -10.91 -10.97 11.32
CA GLN A 79 -11.18 -11.94 12.40
C GLN A 79 -12.58 -12.57 12.40
N GLN A 80 -13.44 -12.16 11.46
CA GLN A 80 -14.78 -12.70 11.23
C GLN A 80 -15.12 -12.54 9.75
N VAL A 81 -16.15 -13.27 9.29
CA VAL A 81 -16.67 -13.15 7.93
C VAL A 81 -17.59 -11.94 7.83
N TYR A 82 -17.34 -11.07 6.85
CA TYR A 82 -18.13 -9.85 6.59
C TYR A 82 -18.67 -9.82 5.16
N GLN A 83 -19.85 -9.21 4.99
CA GLN A 83 -20.27 -8.66 3.70
C GLN A 83 -19.69 -7.26 3.57
N VAL A 84 -18.64 -7.11 2.76
CA VAL A 84 -17.92 -5.83 2.62
C VAL A 84 -18.54 -5.00 1.51
N ALA A 85 -18.96 -3.78 1.83
CA ALA A 85 -19.55 -2.86 0.85
C ALA A 85 -18.48 -2.04 0.11
N TYR A 86 -17.41 -1.64 0.79
CA TYR A 86 -16.32 -0.87 0.20
C TYR A 86 -15.04 -1.01 1.03
N ILE A 87 -13.91 -0.78 0.37
CA ILE A 87 -12.59 -0.65 0.99
C ILE A 87 -12.02 0.70 0.56
N VAL A 88 -11.50 1.47 1.51
CA VAL A 88 -10.88 2.77 1.24
C VAL A 88 -9.41 2.74 1.63
N LEU A 89 -8.54 2.84 0.64
CA LEU A 89 -7.12 3.05 0.85
C LEU A 89 -6.80 4.55 0.79
N LYS A 90 -6.14 5.06 1.83
CA LYS A 90 -5.61 6.43 1.86
C LYS A 90 -4.09 6.35 1.82
N SER A 91 -3.48 6.93 0.79
CA SER A 91 -2.03 7.08 0.77
C SER A 91 -1.62 8.13 1.79
N GLY A 92 -0.58 7.83 2.58
CA GLY A 92 -0.01 8.75 3.55
C GLY A 92 0.78 9.86 2.84
N ILE A 93 2.11 9.80 2.95
CA ILE A 93 3.00 10.83 2.39
C ILE A 93 3.44 10.54 0.93
N SER A 94 3.04 9.41 0.37
CA SER A 94 3.39 8.98 -0.99
C SER A 94 2.21 9.15 -1.95
N PRO A 95 2.47 9.25 -3.27
CA PRO A 95 1.42 9.05 -4.27
C PRO A 95 0.74 7.68 -4.12
N ARG A 96 -0.45 7.55 -4.71
CA ARG A 96 -1.13 6.25 -4.80
C ARG A 96 -0.30 5.25 -5.60
N PRO A 97 -0.26 3.96 -5.22
CA PRO A 97 0.36 2.93 -6.03
C PRO A 97 -0.22 2.91 -7.44
N GLY A 98 0.64 2.78 -8.45
CA GLY A 98 0.21 2.73 -9.84
C GLY A 98 -0.53 1.43 -10.17
N ASN A 99 0.08 0.30 -9.82
CA ASN A 99 -0.44 -1.04 -10.08
C ASN A 99 -0.56 -1.78 -8.73
N TRP A 100 -1.73 -2.37 -8.44
CA TRP A 100 -1.94 -3.23 -7.27
C TRP A 100 -3.20 -4.09 -7.44
N ILE A 101 -3.33 -5.13 -6.61
CA ILE A 101 -4.45 -6.07 -6.61
C ILE A 101 -5.12 -6.01 -5.24
N LEU A 102 -6.45 -5.92 -5.22
CA LEU A 102 -7.25 -6.20 -4.04
C LEU A 102 -7.68 -7.66 -4.10
N GLU A 103 -7.29 -8.43 -3.08
CA GLU A 103 -7.67 -9.83 -2.93
C GLU A 103 -8.54 -10.02 -1.69
N ARG A 104 -9.34 -11.10 -1.69
CA ARG A 104 -10.17 -11.49 -0.55
C ARG A 104 -10.04 -12.98 -0.27
N SER A 105 -10.24 -13.35 0.99
CA SER A 105 -10.23 -14.73 1.47
C SER A 105 -11.32 -14.93 2.53
N LEU A 106 -11.83 -16.15 2.62
CA LEU A 106 -12.74 -16.59 3.69
C LEU A 106 -12.04 -17.44 4.76
N ASP A 107 -10.86 -18.00 4.44
CA ASP A 107 -10.12 -18.93 5.28
C ASP A 107 -8.74 -18.40 5.72
N GLY A 108 -8.24 -17.32 5.10
CA GLY A 108 -6.92 -16.76 5.35
C GLY A 108 -5.78 -17.49 4.62
N ASP A 109 -6.10 -18.54 3.85
CA ASP A 109 -5.13 -19.38 3.14
C ASP A 109 -5.24 -19.20 1.62
N PHE A 110 -6.46 -19.22 1.10
CA PHE A 110 -6.74 -19.05 -0.32
C PHE A 110 -7.31 -17.67 -0.59
N TYR A 111 -6.56 -16.90 -1.39
CA TYR A 111 -6.95 -15.57 -1.81
C TYR A 111 -7.45 -15.61 -3.25
N SER A 112 -8.53 -14.88 -3.49
CA SER A 112 -9.10 -14.68 -4.83
C SER A 112 -9.09 -13.19 -5.15
N PRO A 113 -8.76 -12.81 -6.40
CA PRO A 113 -8.76 -11.42 -6.80
C PRO A 113 -10.17 -10.86 -6.75
N TRP A 114 -10.31 -9.69 -6.14
CA TRP A 114 -11.54 -8.90 -6.11
C TRP A 114 -11.47 -7.76 -7.13
N GLN A 115 -10.33 -7.10 -7.24
CA GLN A 115 -10.15 -5.96 -8.14
C GLN A 115 -8.69 -5.80 -8.56
N PHE A 116 -8.47 -5.48 -9.83
CA PHE A 116 -7.17 -5.09 -10.36
C PHE A 116 -7.13 -3.58 -10.60
N TYR A 117 -6.02 -2.96 -10.21
CA TYR A 117 -5.72 -1.56 -10.49
C TYR A 117 -4.41 -1.48 -11.26
N ALA A 118 -4.44 -0.71 -12.35
CA ALA A 118 -3.27 -0.43 -13.18
C ALA A 118 -3.30 1.01 -13.69
N VAL A 119 -2.13 1.56 -14.02
CA VAL A 119 -2.01 2.92 -14.55
C VAL A 119 -2.49 3.07 -16.00
N SER A 120 -2.63 1.97 -16.74
CA SER A 120 -3.10 1.97 -18.13
C SER A 120 -3.70 0.62 -18.52
N ASP A 121 -4.49 0.61 -19.60
CA ASP A 121 -5.07 -0.59 -20.19
C ASP A 121 -4.00 -1.63 -20.57
N ARG A 122 -2.87 -1.14 -21.08
CA ARG A 122 -1.72 -1.97 -21.46
C ARG A 122 -1.12 -2.66 -20.24
N GLU A 123 -0.87 -1.92 -19.16
CA GLU A 123 -0.34 -2.47 -17.91
C GLU A 123 -1.31 -3.47 -17.27
N CYS A 124 -2.63 -3.21 -17.32
CA CYS A 124 -3.64 -4.14 -16.82
C CYS A 124 -3.56 -5.51 -17.51
N TYR A 125 -3.42 -5.51 -18.84
CA TYR A 125 -3.29 -6.73 -19.61
C TYR A 125 -1.92 -7.40 -19.46
N GLU A 126 -0.83 -6.63 -19.53
CA GLU A 126 0.54 -7.17 -19.44
C GLU A 126 0.83 -7.76 -18.05
N GLN A 127 0.36 -7.13 -16.97
CA GLN A 127 0.63 -7.58 -15.60
C GLN A 127 -0.36 -8.63 -15.10
N TYR A 128 -1.64 -8.51 -15.46
CA TYR A 128 -2.70 -9.34 -14.86
C TYR A 128 -3.44 -10.22 -15.87
N GLY A 129 -3.21 -10.05 -17.18
CA GLY A 129 -3.96 -10.76 -18.22
C GLY A 129 -5.44 -10.33 -18.30
N VAL A 130 -5.78 -9.18 -17.71
CA VAL A 130 -7.17 -8.68 -17.62
C VAL A 130 -7.30 -7.44 -18.49
N HIS A 131 -8.30 -7.42 -19.37
CA HIS A 131 -8.66 -6.21 -20.11
C HIS A 131 -9.25 -5.15 -19.17
N ALA A 132 -8.75 -3.92 -19.25
CA ALA A 132 -9.28 -2.82 -18.47
C ALA A 132 -10.75 -2.53 -18.81
N THR A 133 -11.54 -2.17 -17.80
CA THR A 133 -12.94 -1.78 -17.97
C THR A 133 -13.02 -0.46 -18.75
N PRO A 134 -13.67 -0.42 -19.92
CA PRO A 134 -13.79 0.81 -20.69
C PRO A 134 -14.61 1.87 -19.95
N GLY A 135 -14.09 3.10 -19.88
CA GLY A 135 -14.81 4.23 -19.26
C GLY A 135 -14.82 4.18 -17.74
N ARG A 136 -15.87 4.72 -17.12
CA ARG A 136 -15.98 4.80 -15.65
C ARG A 136 -16.44 3.43 -15.12
N PRO A 137 -15.68 2.77 -14.23
CA PRO A 137 -16.06 1.46 -13.70
C PRO A 137 -17.45 1.49 -13.06
N ARG A 138 -18.30 0.52 -13.40
CA ARG A 138 -19.60 0.28 -12.76
C ARG A 138 -19.59 -1.13 -12.17
N TYR A 139 -19.68 -1.22 -10.86
CA TYR A 139 -19.73 -2.49 -10.15
C TYR A 139 -21.19 -2.88 -9.96
N THR A 140 -21.64 -3.93 -10.64
CA THR A 140 -23.00 -4.47 -10.48
C THR A 140 -23.02 -5.68 -9.56
N HIS A 141 -21.91 -6.42 -9.51
CA HIS A 141 -21.68 -7.59 -8.67
C HIS A 141 -20.24 -7.57 -8.13
N ASP A 142 -19.98 -8.31 -7.05
CA ASP A 142 -18.66 -8.42 -6.41
C ASP A 142 -17.66 -9.29 -7.20
N THR A 143 -18.08 -9.82 -8.35
CA THR A 143 -17.34 -10.76 -9.23
C THR A 143 -17.48 -10.36 -10.68
#